data_AF-A0A7W0P725-F1
#
_entry.id   AF-A0A7W0P725-F1
#
_cell.length_a   1.000
_cell.length_b   1.000
_cell.length_c   1.000
_cell.angle_alpha   90.00
_cell.angle_beta   90.00
_cell.angle_gamma   90.00
#
_symmetry.space_group_name_H-M   'P 1'
#
loop_
_entity.id
_entity.type
_entity.pdbx_description
1 polymer ?
#
loop_
_entity_poly.entity_id
_entity_poly.type
_entity_poly.pdbx_seq_one_letter_code
_entity_poly.pdbx_strand_id
1 'polypeptide(L)' 'MRRLQVKATVLVSALLAVIGIVLIVETALLGGGMGFLLGAMFLLAGGLRIYLLRR' A
#
# COMPACT_ATOMS: atom_id res chain seq x y z
N MET A 1 -0.84 25.46 3.77
CA MET A 1 -1.16 24.41 2.77
C MET A 1 -0.24 23.17 2.82
N ARG A 2 1.09 23.28 2.98
CA ARG A 2 2.02 22.12 2.97
C ARG A 2 1.72 21.01 4.01
N ARG A 3 1.28 21.33 5.23
CA ARG A 3 0.98 20.31 6.27
C ARG A 3 -0.21 19.40 5.92
N LEU A 4 -1.20 19.91 5.18
CA LEU A 4 -2.35 19.13 4.73
C LEU A 4 -1.95 18.13 3.64
N GLN A 5 -1.07 18.54 2.72
CA GLN A 5 -0.55 17.66 1.67
C GLN A 5 0.26 16.50 2.25
N VAL A 6 1.06 16.75 3.30
CA VAL A 6 1.81 15.68 3.99
C VAL A 6 0.86 14.68 4.63
N LYS A 7 -0.15 15.15 5.38
CA LYS A 7 -1.15 14.26 6.01
C LYS A 7 -1.93 13.44 4.99
N ALA A 8 -2.39 14.07 3.91
CA ALA A 8 -3.08 13.39 2.83
C ALA A 8 -2.19 12.34 2.17
N THR A 9 -0.91 12.64 1.95
CA THR A 9 0.03 11.70 1.33
C THR A 9 0.29 10.49 2.24
N VAL A 10 0.42 10.69 3.55
CA VAL A 10 0.56 9.59 4.52
C VAL A 10 -0.69 8.72 4.53
N LEU A 11 -1.89 9.32 4.57
CA LEU A 11 -3.16 8.58 4.56
C LEU A 11 -3.33 7.74 3.29
N VAL A 12 -3.08 8.33 2.12
CA VAL A 12 -3.17 7.61 0.84
C VAL A 12 -2.15 6.48 0.77
N SER A 13 -0.93 6.70 1.26
CA SER A 13 0.11 5.66 1.26
C SER A 13 -0.21 4.52 2.22
N ALA A 14 -0.80 4.82 3.38
CA ALA A 14 -1.27 3.81 4.33
C ALA A 14 -2.43 2.99 3.74
N LEU A 15 -3.40 3.64 3.07
CA LEU A 15 -4.50 2.97 2.37
C LEU A 15 -3.99 2.01 1.29
N LEU A 16 -3.04 2.44 0.47
CA LEU A 16 -2.41 1.59 -0.55
C LEU A 16 -1.75 0.35 0.07
N ALA A 17 -1.03 0.52 1.18
CA ALA A 17 -0.41 -0.60 1.88
C ALA A 17 -1.45 -1.58 2.44
N VAL A 18 -2.53 -1.08 3.06
CA VAL A 18 -3.61 -1.93 3.60
C VAL A 18 -4.30 -2.71 2.49
N ILE A 19 -4.63 -2.08 1.37
CA ILE A 19 -5.24 -2.75 0.21
C ILE A 19 -4.31 -3.85 -0.32
N GLY A 20 -3.01 -3.59 -0.40
CA GLY A 20 -2.03 -4.58 -0.80
C GLY A 20 -1.99 -5.80 0.12
N ILE A 21 -2.02 -5.57 1.44
CA ILE A 21 -2.07 -6.64 2.45
C ILE A 21 -3.36 -7.46 2.30
N VAL A 22 -4.51 -6.81 2.19
CA VAL A 22 -5.81 -7.49 2.05
C VAL A 22 -5.81 -8.38 0.81
N LEU A 23 -5.33 -7.88 -0.33
CA LEU A 23 -5.22 -8.68 -1.56
C LEU A 23 -4.32 -9.91 -1.40
N ILE A 24 -3.18 -9.76 -0.73
CA ILE A 24 -2.28 -10.89 -0.44
C ILE A 24 -3.00 -11.94 0.43
N VAL A 25 -3.68 -11.49 1.49
CA VAL A 25 -4.39 -12.38 2.42
C VAL A 25 -5.54 -13.08 1.75
N GLU A 26 -6.41 -12.38 1.02
CA GLU A 26 -7.50 -13.00 0.26
C GLU A 26 -6.97 -14.01 -0.75
N THR A 27 -5.90 -13.68 -1.46
CA THR A 27 -5.30 -14.58 -2.44
C THR A 27 -4.71 -15.83 -1.80
N ALA A 28 -4.09 -15.68 -0.64
CA ALA A 28 -3.59 -16.81 0.14
C ALA A 28 -4.73 -17.72 0.65
N LEU A 29 -5.90 -17.16 0.96
CA LEU A 29 -7.07 -17.89 1.46
C LEU A 29 -7.90 -18.56 0.36
N LEU A 30 -8.15 -17.85 -0.74
CA LEU A 30 -9.02 -18.30 -1.84
C LEU A 30 -8.27 -19.13 -2.89
N GLY A 31 -6.94 -19.07 -2.90
CA GLY A 31 -6.10 -19.74 -3.88
C GLY A 31 -6.05 -18.98 -5.21
N GLY A 32 -4.87 -18.46 -5.55
CA GLY A 32 -4.63 -17.74 -6.80
C GLY A 32 -3.22 -17.13 -6.85
N GLY A 33 -2.72 -16.77 -8.02
CA GLY A 33 -1.39 -16.16 -8.17
C GLY A 33 -1.42 -14.63 -8.31
N MET A 34 -2.45 -14.09 -8.98
CA MET A 34 -2.46 -12.69 -9.40
C MET A 34 -2.56 -11.69 -8.24
N GLY A 35 -3.28 -12.02 -7.17
CA GLY A 35 -3.43 -11.07 -6.07
C GLY A 35 -2.21 -10.97 -5.15
N PHE A 36 -1.26 -11.92 -5.20
CA PHE A 36 0.08 -11.72 -4.64
C PHE A 36 0.86 -10.66 -5.41
N LEU A 37 0.77 -10.69 -6.74
CA LEU A 37 1.49 -9.77 -7.61
C LEU A 37 0.92 -8.35 -7.49
N LEU A 38 -0.40 -8.21 -7.60
CA LEU A 38 -1.11 -6.95 -7.37
C LEU A 38 -0.90 -6.45 -5.94
N GLY A 39 -1.07 -7.31 -4.94
CA GLY A 39 -0.91 -6.94 -3.54
C GLY A 39 0.51 -6.49 -3.21
N ALA A 40 1.53 -7.17 -3.74
CA ALA A 40 2.93 -6.74 -3.61
C ALA A 40 3.18 -5.37 -4.27
N MET A 41 2.62 -5.10 -5.45
CA MET A 41 2.74 -3.80 -6.10
C MET A 41 2.12 -2.68 -5.25
N PHE A 42 0.92 -2.90 -4.70
CA PHE A 42 0.25 -1.94 -3.82
C PHE A 42 1.02 -1.70 -2.51
N LEU A 43 1.53 -2.78 -1.92
CA LEU A 43 2.29 -2.73 -0.67
C LEU A 43 3.64 -2.02 -0.84
N LEU A 44 4.34 -2.28 -1.95
CA LEU A 44 5.57 -1.57 -2.32
C LEU A 44 5.29 -0.11 -2.67
N ALA A 45 4.23 0.21 -3.42
CA ALA A 45 3.89 1.58 -3.76
C ALA A 45 3.56 2.41 -2.51
N GLY A 46 2.78 1.87 -1.56
CA GLY A 46 2.48 2.53 -0.29
C GLY A 46 3.71 2.64 0.61
N GLY A 47 4.45 1.55 0.79
CA GLY A 47 5.64 1.48 1.64
C GLY A 47 6.78 2.38 1.16
N LEU A 48 7.08 2.37 -0.14
CA LEU A 48 8.12 3.20 -0.74
C LEU A 48 7.79 4.69 -0.60
N ARG A 49 6.52 5.05 -0.78
CA ARG A 49 6.09 6.45 -0.66
C ARG A 49 6.20 6.96 0.78
N ILE A 50 5.90 6.13 1.78
CA ILE A 50 6.12 6.45 3.20
C ILE A 50 7.62 6.56 3.51
N TYR A 51 8.43 5.64 2.98
CA TYR A 51 9.89 5.66 3.15
C TYR A 51 10.52 6.94 2.60
N LEU A 52 10.13 7.35 1.38
CA LEU A 52 10.59 8.59 0.76
C LEU A 52 10.10 9.85 1.49
N LEU A 53 8.92 9.81 2.12
CA LEU A 53 8.40 10.92 2.92
C LEU A 53 9.11 11.09 4.27
N ARG A 54 9.73 10.01 4.77
CA ARG A 54 10.43 9.98 6.05
C ARG A 54 11.88 10.42 5.95
N ARG A 55 12.48 10.33 4.75
CA ARG A 55 13.84 10.76 4.45
C ARG A 55 13.89 12.26 4.15
#